data_AF-A0A643C723-F1
#
_entry.id   AF-A0A643C723-F1
#
_cell.length_a   1.000
_cell.length_b   1.000
_cell.length_c   1.000
_cell.angle_alpha   90.00
_cell.angle_beta   90.00
_cell.angle_gamma   90.00
#
_symmetry.space_group_name_H-M   'P 1'
#
loop_
_entity.id
_entity.type
_entity.pdbx_description
1 polymer ?
#
loop_
_entity_poly.entity_id
_entity_poly.type
_entity_poly.pdbx_seq_one_letter_code
_entity_poly.pdbx_strand_id
1 'polypeptide(L)'
;MELPYIWSQSVASRQGRHLDRPPLEATLLLCADEYAFMGALIIQEVVRELLGKGLSGAKVLLLAGSSAGGTGVLLNVDRVAEQLEELGYPAIQVRGLADSGWFLDNKQYRRTDCIDTITCAPTEAIRRGIRYWNGVVPERCRRQFKEGEEWNCFFGYKVYPTLRCPVFVVQWLFDEAQLTVDNVHLTGQPVQEGQWLYIQNLGRELRNTLKDVPASFAPACLSHEIIIRSCPWPHCNPSCPTIRDQFTGQEMNVAQFLMHMGFDVQTVAQQQGLEPSKLLGMLSSGS
;
A
#
# COMPACT_ATOMS: atom_id res chain seq x y z
N MET A 1 14.94 3.25 14.92
CA MET A 1 13.71 2.93 14.20
C MET A 1 14.06 3.08 12.73
N GLU A 2 14.41 1.97 12.07
CA GLU A 2 14.78 1.99 10.66
C GLU A 2 13.50 2.12 9.84
N LEU A 3 13.31 3.27 9.19
CA LEU A 3 12.28 3.47 8.15
C LEU A 3 12.96 3.66 6.78
N PRO A 4 13.63 2.64 6.21
CA PRO A 4 13.96 2.67 4.81
C PRO A 4 12.76 2.13 4.02
N TYR A 5 12.52 2.69 2.84
CA TYR A 5 11.53 2.23 1.84
C TYR A 5 10.08 2.69 2.07
N ILE A 6 9.84 4.00 1.99
CA ILE A 6 8.48 4.61 1.93
C ILE A 6 7.75 4.26 0.61
N TRP A 7 8.44 3.73 -0.40
CA TRP A 7 7.88 3.61 -1.75
C TRP A 7 8.05 2.20 -2.34
N SER A 8 6.95 1.57 -2.77
CA SER A 8 6.89 0.16 -3.23
C SER A 8 7.85 -0.22 -4.35
N GLN A 9 8.27 0.75 -5.17
CA GLN A 9 9.17 0.50 -6.29
C GLN A 9 10.66 0.61 -5.92
N SER A 10 10.96 0.98 -4.67
CA SER A 10 12.32 1.18 -4.17
C SER A 10 13.05 -0.11 -3.73
N VAL A 11 12.49 -1.30 -3.98
CA VAL A 11 13.16 -2.57 -3.67
C VAL A 11 14.43 -2.69 -4.51
N ALA A 12 15.55 -2.32 -3.89
CA ALA A 12 16.87 -2.25 -4.49
C ALA A 12 17.67 -3.50 -4.15
N SER A 13 18.24 -4.15 -5.17
CA SER A 13 19.33 -5.13 -4.97
C SER A 13 20.63 -4.57 -5.51
N ARG A 14 21.74 -4.78 -4.77
CA ARG A 14 23.07 -4.37 -5.20
C ARG A 14 23.57 -5.35 -6.26
N GLN A 15 23.92 -4.88 -7.45
CA GLN A 15 24.49 -5.77 -8.46
C GLN A 15 25.87 -6.25 -8.01
N GLY A 16 26.03 -7.57 -7.85
CA GLY A 16 27.31 -8.19 -7.51
C GLY A 16 28.27 -8.16 -8.70
N ARG A 17 29.49 -7.63 -8.51
CA ARG A 17 30.57 -7.72 -9.49
C ARG A 17 31.12 -9.16 -9.52
N HIS A 18 30.63 -10.00 -10.42
CA HIS A 18 31.36 -11.22 -10.82
C HIS A 18 32.35 -10.86 -11.94
N LEU A 19 33.60 -10.60 -11.55
CA LEU A 19 34.75 -10.61 -12.45
C LEU A 19 35.21 -12.06 -12.57
N ASP A 20 34.94 -12.71 -13.71
CA ASP A 20 35.84 -13.69 -14.35
C ASP A 20 35.22 -14.23 -15.66
N ARG A 21 35.57 -13.61 -16.80
CA ARG A 21 35.94 -14.22 -18.12
C ARG A 21 35.99 -13.16 -19.25
N PRO A 22 36.94 -13.23 -20.21
CA PRO A 22 37.14 -12.23 -21.27
C PRO A 22 36.57 -12.70 -22.63
N PRO A 23 36.76 -11.96 -23.74
CA PRO A 23 35.85 -10.93 -24.26
C PRO A 23 35.10 -11.39 -25.51
N LEU A 24 33.80 -11.10 -25.58
CA LEU A 24 33.06 -11.01 -26.85
C LEU A 24 32.46 -9.60 -26.92
N GLU A 25 33.02 -8.79 -27.81
CA GLU A 25 32.57 -7.45 -28.16
C GLU A 25 31.14 -7.48 -28.71
N ALA A 26 30.11 -7.47 -27.87
CA ALA A 26 28.73 -7.12 -28.27
C ALA A 26 27.73 -7.01 -27.09
N THR A 27 28.12 -6.57 -25.89
CA THR A 27 27.12 -6.26 -24.85
C THR A 27 27.62 -5.22 -23.85
N LEU A 28 28.14 -4.09 -24.35
CA LEU A 28 28.40 -2.89 -23.55
C LEU A 28 27.19 -1.94 -23.64
N LEU A 29 25.99 -2.44 -23.34
CA LEU A 29 24.93 -1.59 -22.79
C LEU A 29 25.10 -1.60 -21.27
N LEU A 30 26.07 -0.79 -20.84
CA LEU A 30 26.12 -0.07 -19.57
C LEU A 30 25.14 -0.59 -18.48
N CYS A 31 25.61 -1.47 -17.59
CA CYS A 31 25.11 -1.50 -16.22
C CYS A 31 25.58 -0.20 -15.53
N ALA A 32 24.87 0.91 -15.78
CA ALA A 32 25.20 2.23 -15.26
C ALA A 32 24.60 2.51 -13.86
N ASP A 33 23.72 1.64 -13.37
CA ASP A 33 23.04 1.86 -12.09
C ASP A 33 23.59 0.93 -10.99
N GLU A 34 24.04 1.51 -9.87
CA GLU A 34 24.59 0.76 -8.71
C GLU A 34 23.55 -0.17 -8.04
N TYR A 35 22.26 0.08 -8.29
CA TYR A 35 21.12 -0.62 -7.70
C TYR A 35 20.09 -0.99 -8.76
N ALA A 36 19.49 -2.17 -8.65
CA ALA A 36 18.38 -2.59 -9.49
C ALA A 36 17.03 -2.39 -8.78
N PHE A 37 16.12 -1.63 -9.40
CA PHE A 37 14.76 -1.36 -8.92
C PHE A 37 13.75 -2.20 -9.68
N MET A 38 13.36 -3.34 -9.10
CA MET A 38 12.58 -4.36 -9.81
C MET A 38 11.26 -4.71 -9.13
N GLY A 39 10.72 -3.83 -8.26
CA GLY A 39 9.54 -4.14 -7.44
C GLY A 39 8.34 -4.68 -8.23
N ALA A 40 7.99 -4.05 -9.36
CA ALA A 40 6.89 -4.51 -10.21
C ALA A 40 7.18 -5.87 -10.87
N LEU A 41 8.43 -6.11 -11.30
CA LEU A 41 8.86 -7.38 -11.91
C LEU A 41 8.89 -8.51 -10.88
N ILE A 42 9.33 -8.22 -9.65
CA ILE A 42 9.31 -9.19 -8.54
C ILE A 42 7.87 -9.67 -8.30
N ILE A 43 6.89 -8.78 -8.28
CA ILE A 43 5.47 -9.17 -8.12
C ILE A 43 5.02 -10.09 -9.25
N GLN A 44 5.35 -9.75 -10.51
CA GLN A 44 4.99 -10.57 -11.66
C GLN A 44 5.61 -11.97 -11.59
N GLU A 45 6.88 -12.06 -11.18
CA GLU A 45 7.56 -13.35 -11.07
C GLU A 45 7.05 -14.20 -9.91
N VAL A 46 6.77 -13.58 -8.75
CA VAL A 46 6.15 -14.30 -7.62
C VAL A 46 4.80 -14.87 -8.02
N VAL A 47 3.95 -14.11 -8.71
CA VAL A 47 2.66 -14.61 -9.22
C VAL A 47 2.87 -15.78 -10.19
N ARG A 48 3.81 -15.65 -11.13
CA ARG A 48 4.12 -16.71 -12.10
C ARG A 48 4.59 -17.99 -11.43
N GLU A 49 5.48 -17.90 -10.44
CA GLU A 49 5.96 -19.07 -9.70
C GLU A 49 4.86 -19.71 -8.83
N LEU A 50 3.99 -18.90 -8.22
CA LEU A 50 2.89 -19.40 -7.39
C LEU A 50 1.84 -20.17 -8.19
N LEU A 51 1.68 -19.92 -9.50
CA LEU A 51 0.80 -20.71 -10.37
C LEU A 51 1.14 -22.20 -10.31
N GLY A 52 2.43 -22.55 -10.37
CA GLY A 52 2.90 -23.93 -10.23
C GLY A 52 2.82 -24.49 -8.80
N LYS A 53 2.47 -23.66 -7.82
CA LYS A 53 2.39 -24.01 -6.38
C LYS A 53 0.96 -23.96 -5.84
N GLY A 54 -0.04 -23.98 -6.72
CA GLY A 54 -1.46 -24.09 -6.36
C GLY A 54 -2.29 -22.83 -6.63
N LEU A 55 -1.66 -21.70 -6.98
CA LEU A 55 -2.42 -20.48 -7.34
C LEU A 55 -3.29 -20.70 -8.59
N SER A 56 -2.91 -21.62 -9.49
CA SER A 56 -3.70 -21.98 -10.68
C SER A 56 -5.12 -22.46 -10.36
N GLY A 57 -5.36 -22.99 -9.16
CA GLY A 57 -6.67 -23.45 -8.69
C GLY A 57 -7.38 -22.48 -7.75
N ALA A 58 -6.83 -21.28 -7.53
CA ALA A 58 -7.41 -20.30 -6.62
C ALA A 58 -8.71 -19.71 -7.17
N LYS A 59 -9.64 -19.38 -6.28
CA LYS A 59 -10.85 -18.60 -6.63
C LYS A 59 -10.61 -17.10 -6.50
N VAL A 60 -9.83 -16.70 -5.50
CA VAL A 60 -9.55 -15.31 -5.16
C VAL A 60 -8.05 -15.19 -4.88
N LEU A 61 -7.42 -14.16 -5.46
CA LEU A 61 -6.07 -13.71 -5.11
C LEU A 61 -6.20 -12.32 -4.48
N LEU A 62 -5.84 -12.20 -3.20
CA LEU A 62 -5.75 -10.92 -2.50
C LEU A 62 -4.31 -10.41 -2.53
N LEU A 63 -4.07 -9.34 -3.27
CA LEU A 63 -2.80 -8.62 -3.20
C LEU A 63 -2.89 -7.62 -2.03
N ALA A 64 -2.19 -7.91 -0.94
CA ALA A 64 -2.18 -7.08 0.26
C ALA A 64 -0.80 -6.49 0.53
N GLY A 65 -0.75 -5.31 1.12
CA GLY A 65 0.50 -4.66 1.52
C GLY A 65 0.27 -3.49 2.47
N SER A 66 1.27 -3.24 3.31
CA SER A 66 1.29 -2.13 4.29
C SER A 66 2.29 -1.06 3.88
N SER A 67 2.04 0.19 4.28
CA SER A 67 2.91 1.34 4.03
C SER A 67 3.21 1.50 2.52
N ALA A 68 4.48 1.56 2.14
CA ALA A 68 4.96 1.48 0.78
C ALA A 68 4.32 0.34 -0.03
N GLY A 69 4.18 -0.84 0.59
CA GLY A 69 3.52 -2.01 0.01
C GLY A 69 2.04 -1.78 -0.27
N GLY A 70 1.36 -0.99 0.57
CA GLY A 70 -0.03 -0.57 0.33
C GLY A 70 -0.17 0.30 -0.92
N THR A 71 0.74 1.26 -1.11
CA THR A 71 0.84 1.99 -2.39
C THR A 71 1.20 1.03 -3.54
N GLY A 72 2.05 0.04 -3.28
CA GLY A 72 2.40 -1.04 -4.21
C GLY A 72 1.20 -1.84 -4.69
N VAL A 73 0.23 -2.14 -3.81
CA VAL A 73 -1.03 -2.78 -4.19
C VAL A 73 -1.77 -1.92 -5.22
N LEU A 74 -1.93 -0.62 -4.95
CA LEU A 74 -2.62 0.30 -5.87
C LEU A 74 -1.93 0.39 -7.24
N LEU A 75 -0.60 0.30 -7.26
CA LEU A 75 0.20 0.37 -8.50
C LEU A 75 0.26 -0.95 -9.28
N ASN A 76 -0.10 -2.09 -8.68
CA ASN A 76 0.13 -3.42 -9.26
C ASN A 76 -1.11 -4.32 -9.34
N VAL A 77 -2.20 -4.02 -8.63
CA VAL A 77 -3.37 -4.92 -8.57
C VAL A 77 -3.97 -5.20 -9.96
N ASP A 78 -4.14 -4.17 -10.78
CA ASP A 78 -4.65 -4.34 -12.16
C ASP A 78 -3.65 -5.09 -13.05
N ARG A 79 -2.34 -4.86 -12.86
CA ARG A 79 -1.27 -5.56 -13.59
C ARG A 79 -1.25 -7.06 -13.28
N VAL A 80 -1.46 -7.44 -12.02
CA VAL A 80 -1.58 -8.86 -11.62
C VAL A 80 -2.82 -9.49 -12.25
N ALA A 81 -3.94 -8.77 -12.29
CA ALA A 81 -5.15 -9.25 -12.94
C ALA A 81 -4.96 -9.45 -14.44
N GLU A 82 -4.34 -8.49 -15.13
CA GLU A 82 -4.01 -8.58 -16.56
C GLU A 82 -3.05 -9.75 -16.83
N GLN A 83 -2.02 -9.92 -16.01
CA GLN A 83 -1.08 -11.05 -16.12
C GLN A 83 -1.79 -12.41 -16.00
N LEU A 84 -2.70 -12.58 -15.04
CA LEU A 84 -3.44 -13.83 -14.87
C LEU A 84 -4.41 -14.09 -16.03
N GLU A 85 -5.07 -13.05 -16.55
CA GLU A 85 -5.91 -13.14 -17.75
C GLU A 85 -5.09 -13.61 -18.97
N GLU A 86 -3.91 -13.00 -19.20
CA GLU A 86 -3.00 -13.33 -20.30
C GLU A 86 -2.43 -14.75 -20.21
N LEU A 87 -2.17 -15.24 -18.98
CA LEU A 87 -1.68 -16.60 -18.73
C LEU A 87 -2.79 -17.67 -18.76
N GLY A 88 -4.04 -17.30 -19.05
CA GLY A 88 -5.16 -18.24 -19.20
C GLY A 88 -5.87 -18.60 -17.90
N TYR A 89 -5.80 -17.74 -16.87
CA TYR A 89 -6.47 -17.91 -15.58
C TYR A 89 -7.55 -16.84 -15.31
N PRO A 90 -8.51 -16.60 -16.23
CA PRO A 90 -9.51 -15.52 -16.08
C PRO A 90 -10.53 -15.77 -14.94
N ALA A 91 -10.58 -16.99 -14.41
CA ALA A 91 -11.48 -17.35 -13.30
C ALA A 91 -10.97 -16.88 -11.93
N ILE A 92 -9.68 -16.53 -11.80
CA ILE A 92 -9.10 -16.06 -10.54
C ILE A 92 -9.51 -14.61 -10.32
N GLN A 93 -10.29 -14.34 -9.26
CA GLN A 93 -10.68 -12.98 -8.90
C GLN A 93 -9.55 -12.27 -8.17
N VAL A 94 -8.94 -11.27 -8.81
CA VAL A 94 -7.91 -10.44 -8.17
C VAL A 94 -8.54 -9.27 -7.42
N ARG A 95 -8.15 -9.11 -6.15
CA ARG A 95 -8.59 -8.02 -5.25
C ARG A 95 -7.38 -7.39 -4.57
N GLY A 96 -7.50 -6.13 -4.16
CA GLY A 96 -6.46 -5.42 -3.41
C GLY A 96 -6.83 -5.13 -1.96
N LEU A 97 -5.84 -5.10 -1.08
CA LEU A 97 -5.93 -4.55 0.28
C LEU A 97 -4.73 -3.61 0.50
N ALA A 98 -4.97 -2.30 0.44
CA ALA A 98 -3.95 -1.29 0.64
C ALA A 98 -4.02 -0.73 2.07
N ASP A 99 -3.06 -1.11 2.92
CA ASP A 99 -2.94 -0.62 4.30
C ASP A 99 -1.87 0.48 4.41
N SER A 100 -2.20 1.61 5.03
CA SER A 100 -1.28 2.75 5.25
C SER A 100 -0.56 3.23 3.98
N GLY A 101 -1.15 2.99 2.80
CA GLY A 101 -0.58 3.30 1.49
C GLY A 101 -1.27 4.46 0.77
N TRP A 102 -2.20 5.15 1.45
CA TRP A 102 -2.99 6.25 0.92
C TRP A 102 -2.47 7.59 1.46
N PHE A 103 -1.55 8.19 0.71
CA PHE A 103 -0.93 9.46 1.03
C PHE A 103 -1.63 10.65 0.34
N LEU A 104 -1.43 11.84 0.90
CA LEU A 104 -1.77 13.14 0.32
C LEU A 104 -0.48 13.81 -0.21
N ASP A 105 -0.59 14.49 -1.35
CA ASP A 105 0.42 15.39 -1.93
C ASP A 105 0.22 16.83 -1.44
N ASN A 106 -0.02 16.98 -0.15
CA ASN A 106 -0.25 18.25 0.52
C ASN A 106 1.05 19.03 0.76
N LYS A 107 0.89 20.29 1.20
CA LYS A 107 2.01 21.14 1.59
C LYS A 107 2.46 20.77 2.99
N GLN A 108 3.76 20.57 3.18
CA GLN A 108 4.36 20.36 4.50
C GLN A 108 3.97 21.48 5.50
N TYR A 109 3.88 21.12 6.78
CA TYR A 109 3.67 22.07 7.87
C TYR A 109 4.82 23.07 7.96
N ARG A 110 6.06 22.57 7.91
CA ARG A 110 7.28 23.36 7.80
C ARG A 110 8.04 22.93 6.57
N ARG A 111 8.17 23.83 5.60
CA ARG A 111 8.91 23.55 4.36
C ARG A 111 10.35 23.16 4.70
N THR A 112 10.80 22.09 4.06
CA THR A 112 12.20 21.66 4.08
C THR A 112 12.71 21.47 2.66
N ASP A 113 14.01 21.63 2.47
CA ASP A 113 14.64 21.26 1.21
C ASP A 113 14.73 19.74 1.14
N CYS A 114 14.44 19.17 -0.03
CA CYS A 114 14.50 17.73 -0.26
C CYS A 114 15.96 17.28 -0.41
N ILE A 115 16.65 17.19 0.73
CA ILE A 115 18.02 16.67 0.87
C ILE A 115 17.96 15.26 1.46
N ASP A 116 17.22 15.11 2.56
CA ASP A 116 16.98 13.82 3.21
C ASP A 116 15.67 13.18 2.72
N THR A 117 15.67 11.86 2.57
CA THR A 117 14.51 11.09 2.09
C THR A 117 13.31 11.16 3.02
N ILE A 118 13.54 11.30 4.33
CA ILE A 118 12.52 11.21 5.39
C ILE A 118 11.67 12.48 5.43
N THR A 119 12.27 13.65 5.25
CA THR A 119 11.58 14.95 5.32
C THR A 119 11.32 15.54 3.94
N CYS A 120 11.67 14.84 2.86
CA CYS A 120 11.35 15.31 1.51
C CYS A 120 9.83 15.35 1.32
N ALA A 121 9.31 16.47 0.83
CA ALA A 121 7.88 16.62 0.54
C ALA A 121 7.38 15.48 -0.37
N PRO A 122 6.18 14.94 -0.13
CA PRO A 122 5.68 13.73 -0.83
C PRO A 122 5.79 13.82 -2.35
N THR A 123 5.39 14.97 -2.91
CA THR A 123 5.39 15.23 -4.35
C THR A 123 6.80 15.19 -4.94
N GLU A 124 7.76 15.82 -4.28
CA GLU A 124 9.13 15.91 -4.76
C GLU A 124 9.85 14.56 -4.64
N ALA A 125 9.59 13.83 -3.54
CA ALA A 125 10.13 12.49 -3.32
C ALA A 125 9.73 11.54 -4.46
N ILE A 126 8.44 11.52 -4.83
CA ILE A 126 7.97 10.66 -5.94
C ILE A 126 8.46 11.16 -7.29
N ARG A 127 8.46 12.48 -7.56
CA ARG A 127 8.95 13.02 -8.83
C ARG A 127 10.40 12.63 -9.11
N ARG A 128 11.25 12.61 -8.08
CA ARG A 128 12.62 12.10 -8.18
C ARG A 128 12.65 10.58 -8.27
N GLY A 129 11.91 9.91 -7.39
CA GLY A 129 11.86 8.45 -7.28
C GLY A 129 11.45 7.76 -8.58
N ILE A 130 10.36 8.22 -9.22
CA ILE A 130 9.86 7.58 -10.44
C ILE A 130 10.89 7.62 -11.59
N ARG A 131 11.69 8.68 -11.70
CA ARG A 131 12.78 8.76 -12.70
C ARG A 131 13.93 7.84 -12.32
N TYR A 132 14.31 7.85 -11.04
CA TYR A 132 15.44 7.07 -10.54
C TYR A 132 15.18 5.56 -10.58
N TRP A 133 13.95 5.13 -10.32
CA TRP A 133 13.56 3.72 -10.33
C TRP A 133 13.13 3.21 -11.70
N ASN A 134 13.08 4.09 -12.72
CA ASN A 134 12.37 3.83 -13.97
C ASN A 134 10.95 3.29 -13.71
N GLY A 135 10.23 3.99 -12.84
CA GLY A 135 9.00 3.49 -12.23
C GLY A 135 7.84 3.45 -13.21
N VAL A 136 7.02 2.41 -13.08
CA VAL A 136 5.84 2.17 -13.93
C VAL A 136 4.55 2.32 -13.13
N VAL A 137 3.54 2.97 -13.71
CA VAL A 137 2.23 3.21 -13.06
C VAL A 137 1.11 2.52 -13.83
N PRO A 138 -0.08 2.31 -13.25
CA PRO A 138 -1.22 1.74 -13.96
C PRO A 138 -1.56 2.55 -15.21
N GLU A 139 -1.75 1.85 -16.33
CA GLU A 139 -1.93 2.49 -17.65
C GLU A 139 -3.14 3.43 -17.68
N ARG A 140 -4.23 3.04 -17.03
CA ARG A 140 -5.46 3.83 -16.96
C ARG A 140 -5.23 5.15 -16.20
N CYS A 141 -4.43 5.12 -15.14
CA CYS A 141 -4.03 6.33 -14.42
C CYS A 141 -3.05 7.17 -15.24
N ARG A 142 -2.05 6.54 -15.88
CA ARG A 142 -1.07 7.22 -16.73
C ARG A 142 -1.74 8.12 -17.77
N ARG A 143 -2.79 7.62 -18.43
CA ARG A 143 -3.55 8.33 -19.46
C ARG A 143 -4.30 9.57 -18.96
N GLN A 144 -4.51 9.72 -17.66
CA GLN A 144 -5.16 10.90 -17.08
C GLN A 144 -4.20 12.08 -16.90
N PHE A 145 -2.89 11.83 -16.90
CA PHE A 145 -1.87 12.83 -16.64
C PHE A 145 -0.97 13.03 -17.86
N LYS A 146 -0.27 14.16 -17.90
CA LYS A 146 0.70 14.45 -18.96
C LYS A 146 1.94 13.58 -18.77
N GLU A 147 2.68 13.37 -19.86
CA GLU A 147 4.00 12.74 -19.79
C GLU A 147 4.91 13.53 -18.83
N GLY A 148 5.58 12.81 -17.93
CA GLY A 148 6.38 13.38 -16.83
C GLY A 148 5.60 13.70 -15.55
N GLU A 149 4.27 13.58 -15.56
CA GLU A 149 3.38 13.79 -14.42
C GLU A 149 2.82 12.48 -13.85
N GLU A 150 3.43 11.33 -14.16
CA GLU A 150 3.01 10.00 -13.72
C GLU A 150 3.13 9.81 -12.20
N TRP A 151 3.93 10.64 -11.52
CA TRP A 151 4.02 10.72 -10.07
C TRP A 151 2.65 10.91 -9.40
N ASN A 152 1.67 11.50 -10.09
CA ASN A 152 0.30 11.61 -9.61
C ASN A 152 -0.32 10.26 -9.26
N CYS A 153 0.05 9.19 -9.99
CA CYS A 153 -0.51 7.85 -9.79
C CYS A 153 0.00 7.13 -8.54
N PHE A 154 0.96 7.72 -7.81
CA PHE A 154 1.39 7.19 -6.51
C PHE A 154 0.47 7.64 -5.36
N PHE A 155 -0.43 8.59 -5.60
CA PHE A 155 -1.38 9.08 -4.60
C PHE A 155 -2.72 8.36 -4.72
N GLY A 156 -3.14 7.71 -3.63
CA GLY A 156 -4.27 6.79 -3.62
C GLY A 156 -5.54 7.39 -4.22
N TYR A 157 -5.89 8.61 -3.82
CA TYR A 157 -7.10 9.30 -4.29
C TYR A 157 -7.10 9.66 -5.78
N LYS A 158 -5.93 9.70 -6.43
CA LYS A 158 -5.80 9.94 -7.88
C LYS A 158 -5.83 8.65 -8.69
N VAL A 159 -5.17 7.59 -8.19
CA VAL A 159 -5.11 6.30 -8.89
C VAL A 159 -6.37 5.46 -8.70
N TYR A 160 -6.98 5.50 -7.51
CA TYR A 160 -8.11 4.64 -7.13
C TYR A 160 -9.30 4.71 -8.10
N PRO A 161 -9.77 5.90 -8.57
CA PRO A 161 -10.89 5.98 -9.52
C PRO A 161 -10.61 5.31 -10.87
N THR A 162 -9.35 4.98 -11.16
CA THR A 162 -8.92 4.38 -12.43
C THR A 162 -8.81 2.86 -12.36
N LEU A 163 -8.81 2.28 -11.15
CA LEU A 163 -8.58 0.86 -10.94
C LEU A 163 -9.77 0.02 -11.43
N ARG A 164 -9.47 -1.11 -12.07
CA ARG A 164 -10.48 -2.13 -12.44
C ARG A 164 -10.78 -3.05 -11.27
N CYS A 165 -9.75 -3.49 -10.57
CA CYS A 165 -9.88 -4.43 -9.48
C CYS A 165 -10.53 -3.79 -8.25
N PRO A 166 -11.40 -4.50 -7.52
CA PRO A 166 -11.87 -4.05 -6.21
C PRO A 166 -10.69 -3.94 -5.24
N VAL A 167 -10.57 -2.79 -4.56
CA VAL A 167 -9.54 -2.55 -3.56
C VAL A 167 -10.19 -2.06 -2.28
N PHE A 168 -9.79 -2.66 -1.16
CA PHE A 168 -10.10 -2.15 0.17
C PHE A 168 -8.97 -1.27 0.69
N VAL A 169 -9.31 -0.12 1.23
CA VAL A 169 -8.35 0.85 1.76
C VAL A 169 -8.40 0.86 3.28
N VAL A 170 -7.28 0.54 3.91
CA VAL A 170 -7.10 0.72 5.36
C VAL A 170 -6.14 1.88 5.57
N GLN A 171 -6.57 2.92 6.29
CA GLN A 171 -5.76 4.12 6.41
C GLN A 171 -5.99 4.84 7.73
N TRP A 172 -4.92 5.09 8.50
CA TRP A 172 -5.00 5.97 9.66
C TRP A 172 -5.25 7.41 9.22
N LEU A 173 -6.25 8.09 9.83
CA LEU A 173 -6.52 9.51 9.51
C LEU A 173 -5.34 10.43 9.84
N PHE A 174 -4.49 10.01 10.77
CA PHE A 174 -3.29 10.73 11.18
C PHE A 174 -2.07 9.80 11.04
N ASP A 175 -1.82 9.28 9.85
CA ASP A 175 -0.73 8.33 9.61
C ASP A 175 0.66 8.94 9.95
N GLU A 176 1.48 8.21 10.70
CA GLU A 176 2.80 8.69 11.15
C GLU A 176 3.76 8.94 9.98
N ALA A 177 3.70 8.13 8.92
CA ALA A 177 4.55 8.33 7.75
C ALA A 177 4.14 9.60 6.99
N GLN A 178 2.83 9.86 6.83
CA GLN A 178 2.33 11.11 6.26
C GLN A 178 2.80 12.33 7.07
N LEU A 179 2.66 12.29 8.40
CA LEU A 179 3.10 13.38 9.27
C LEU A 179 4.62 13.61 9.18
N THR A 180 5.39 12.53 9.02
CA THR A 180 6.85 12.59 8.87
C THR A 180 7.25 13.31 7.58
N VAL A 181 6.66 12.93 6.44
CA VAL A 181 6.93 13.60 5.14
C VAL A 181 6.33 15.01 5.08
N ASP A 182 5.36 15.32 5.94
CA ASP A 182 4.82 16.68 6.15
C ASP A 182 5.69 17.54 7.09
N ASN A 183 6.79 16.98 7.59
CA ASN A 183 7.70 17.61 8.54
C ASN A 183 7.00 18.03 9.84
N VAL A 184 6.14 17.15 10.35
CA VAL A 184 5.46 17.26 11.64
C VAL A 184 6.11 16.29 12.63
N HIS A 185 6.70 16.83 13.69
CA HIS A 185 7.27 16.02 14.77
C HIS A 185 6.45 16.18 16.06
N LEU A 186 6.03 15.05 16.62
CA LEU A 186 5.31 14.98 17.89
C LEU A 186 6.29 14.50 18.96
N THR A 187 6.85 15.42 19.72
CA THR A 187 7.96 15.16 20.67
C THR A 187 7.52 14.98 22.12
N GLY A 188 6.21 14.78 22.36
CA GLY A 188 5.62 14.73 23.69
C GLY A 188 5.50 16.08 24.40
N GLN A 189 5.99 17.16 23.79
CA GLN A 189 5.76 18.54 24.22
C GLN A 189 4.34 19.01 23.83
N PRO A 190 3.78 20.02 24.50
CA PRO A 190 2.50 20.61 24.10
C PRO A 190 2.52 21.04 22.64
N VAL A 191 1.55 20.56 21.86
CA VAL A 191 1.43 20.87 20.43
C VAL A 191 1.03 22.34 20.26
N GLN A 192 1.75 23.06 19.41
CA GLN A 192 1.43 24.45 19.10
C GLN A 192 0.10 24.55 18.34
N GLU A 193 -0.67 25.62 18.54
CA GLU A 193 -1.98 25.81 17.91
C GLU A 193 -1.95 25.62 16.38
N GLY A 194 -0.95 26.20 15.71
CA GLY A 194 -0.80 26.05 14.26
C GLY A 194 -0.50 24.60 13.81
N GLN A 195 0.27 23.85 14.60
CA GLN A 195 0.56 22.44 14.31
C GLN A 195 -0.67 21.57 14.58
N TRP A 196 -1.44 21.88 15.63
CA TRP A 196 -2.70 21.22 15.93
C TRP A 196 -3.73 21.43 14.82
N LEU A 197 -3.89 22.67 14.34
CA LEU A 197 -4.79 22.98 13.23
C LEU A 197 -4.38 22.26 11.93
N TYR A 198 -3.08 22.15 11.67
CA TYR A 198 -2.56 21.38 10.55
C TYR A 198 -2.97 19.90 10.63
N ILE A 199 -2.76 19.25 11.78
CA ILE A 199 -3.14 17.84 11.99
C ILE A 199 -4.65 17.64 11.82
N GLN A 200 -5.47 18.55 12.34
CA GLN A 200 -6.92 18.49 12.16
C GLN A 200 -7.34 18.61 10.68
N ASN A 201 -6.72 19.54 9.94
CA ASN A 201 -7.00 19.70 8.52
C ASN A 201 -6.55 18.47 7.71
N LEU A 202 -5.39 17.88 8.05
CA LEU A 202 -4.91 16.63 7.45
C LEU A 202 -5.96 15.52 7.59
N GLY A 203 -6.45 15.28 8.80
CA GLY A 203 -7.48 14.25 9.03
C GLY A 203 -8.79 14.54 8.27
N ARG A 204 -9.17 15.82 8.15
CA ARG A 204 -10.36 16.23 7.36
C ARG A 204 -10.16 15.99 5.87
N GLU A 205 -9.01 16.37 5.33
CA GLU A 205 -8.67 16.17 3.92
C GLU A 205 -8.61 14.67 3.60
N LEU A 206 -7.90 13.87 4.40
CA LEU A 206 -7.82 12.43 4.21
C LEU A 206 -9.21 11.78 4.22
N ARG A 207 -10.04 12.12 5.21
CA ARG A 207 -11.43 11.65 5.28
C ARG A 207 -12.24 12.03 4.03
N ASN A 208 -12.05 13.24 3.51
CA ASN A 208 -12.74 13.68 2.30
C ASN A 208 -12.31 12.87 1.07
N THR A 209 -11.03 12.50 0.95
CA THR A 209 -10.56 11.65 -0.16
C THR A 209 -11.14 10.23 -0.14
N LEU A 210 -11.55 9.73 1.02
CA LEU A 210 -12.12 8.40 1.20
C LEU A 210 -13.66 8.37 1.08
N LYS A 211 -14.30 9.53 0.91
CA LYS A 211 -15.77 9.65 0.88
C LYS A 211 -16.41 8.75 -0.19
N ASP A 212 -15.80 8.69 -1.37
CA ASP A 212 -16.28 7.92 -2.52
C ASP A 212 -15.56 6.58 -2.68
N VAL A 213 -14.79 6.17 -1.66
CA VAL A 213 -14.16 4.84 -1.57
C VAL A 213 -15.12 3.94 -0.80
N PRO A 214 -15.91 3.07 -1.46
CA PRO A 214 -16.98 2.31 -0.81
C PRO A 214 -16.48 1.31 0.23
N ALA A 215 -15.24 0.83 0.07
CA ALA A 215 -14.66 -0.23 0.87
C ALA A 215 -13.42 0.34 1.59
N SER A 216 -13.65 1.05 2.69
CA SER A 216 -12.57 1.67 3.46
C SER A 216 -12.73 1.50 4.97
N PHE A 217 -11.60 1.44 5.68
CA PHE A 217 -11.53 1.52 7.13
C PHE A 217 -10.52 2.60 7.51
N ALA A 218 -11.02 3.70 8.08
CA ALA A 218 -10.21 4.89 8.36
C ALA A 218 -10.36 5.41 9.80
N PRO A 219 -9.75 4.74 10.78
CA PRO A 219 -9.81 5.14 12.18
C PRO A 219 -9.06 6.46 12.44
N ALA A 220 -9.61 7.26 13.35
CA ALA A 220 -9.08 8.55 13.75
C ALA A 220 -7.90 8.42 14.75
N CYS A 221 -6.84 7.72 14.37
CA CYS A 221 -5.65 7.53 15.22
C CYS A 221 -4.35 7.97 14.57
N LEU A 222 -3.39 8.25 15.45
CA LEU A 222 -1.98 8.38 15.12
C LEU A 222 -1.33 7.00 15.22
N SER A 223 -1.02 6.39 14.08
CA SER A 223 -0.32 5.11 13.97
C SER A 223 0.19 4.93 12.54
N HIS A 224 0.92 3.84 12.27
CA HIS A 224 1.31 3.42 10.94
C HIS A 224 1.30 1.89 10.85
N GLU A 225 0.72 1.37 9.77
CA GLU A 225 0.46 -0.06 9.49
C GLU A 225 -0.48 -0.73 10.51
N ILE A 226 -1.31 -1.66 10.03
CA ILE A 226 -2.19 -2.47 10.89
C ILE A 226 -2.16 -3.95 10.54
N ILE A 227 -2.06 -4.33 9.26
CA ILE A 227 -2.32 -5.73 8.85
C ILE A 227 -1.13 -6.67 9.09
N ILE A 228 0.11 -6.14 9.18
CA ILE A 228 1.33 -6.94 9.41
C ILE A 228 1.93 -6.79 10.82
N ARG A 229 1.41 -5.86 11.63
CA ARG A 229 1.91 -5.70 13.01
C ARG A 229 1.46 -6.89 13.85
N SER A 230 2.38 -7.45 14.64
CA SER A 230 2.09 -8.42 15.72
C SER A 230 1.32 -7.75 16.88
N CYS A 231 0.28 -7.00 16.56
CA CYS A 231 -0.82 -6.76 17.46
C CYS A 231 -1.83 -7.86 17.16
N PRO A 232 -2.08 -8.81 18.08
CA PRO A 232 -3.10 -9.85 17.88
C PRO A 232 -4.53 -9.30 17.71
N TRP A 233 -4.69 -7.97 17.71
CA TRP A 233 -5.96 -7.24 17.68
C TRP A 233 -5.87 -6.01 16.77
N PRO A 234 -6.86 -5.75 15.91
CA PRO A 234 -7.07 -4.43 15.27
C PRO A 234 -7.41 -3.28 16.26
N HIS A 235 -7.16 -3.48 17.55
CA HIS A 235 -7.48 -2.60 18.67
C HIS A 235 -6.37 -2.56 19.73
N CYS A 236 -5.09 -2.78 19.38
CA CYS A 236 -4.03 -2.73 20.39
C CYS A 236 -3.71 -1.33 20.92
N ASN A 237 -4.35 -0.29 20.38
CA ASN A 237 -4.42 1.02 21.00
C ASN A 237 -5.85 1.23 21.54
N PRO A 238 -6.07 1.25 22.87
CA PRO A 238 -7.39 1.47 23.47
C PRO A 238 -7.94 2.88 23.22
N SER A 239 -7.17 3.78 22.62
CA SER A 239 -7.62 5.11 22.19
C SER A 239 -8.19 5.15 20.75
N CYS A 240 -8.19 4.02 20.03
CA CYS A 240 -8.67 3.95 18.65
C CYS A 240 -10.14 3.54 18.53
N PRO A 241 -10.96 4.24 17.71
CA PRO A 241 -12.36 3.89 17.51
C PRO A 241 -12.53 2.59 16.70
N THR A 242 -13.66 1.93 16.94
CA THR A 242 -14.12 0.67 16.32
C THR A 242 -14.26 0.74 14.80
N ILE A 243 -14.03 -0.39 14.11
CA ILE A 243 -14.33 -0.55 12.67
C ILE A 243 -15.82 -0.30 12.47
N ARG A 244 -16.17 0.57 11.52
CA ARG A 244 -17.56 0.92 11.20
C ARG A 244 -17.81 0.80 9.71
N ASP A 245 -18.95 0.22 9.37
CA ASP A 245 -19.47 0.20 8.01
C ASP A 245 -19.75 1.62 7.53
N GLN A 246 -19.23 1.99 6.37
CA GLN A 246 -19.28 3.35 5.83
C GLN A 246 -20.70 3.77 5.37
N PHE A 247 -21.59 2.81 5.08
CA PHE A 247 -22.93 3.08 4.56
C PHE A 247 -23.99 3.12 5.68
N THR A 248 -23.85 2.26 6.67
CA THR A 248 -24.80 2.07 7.77
C THR A 248 -24.33 2.70 9.08
N GLY A 249 -23.03 3.01 9.20
CA GLY A 249 -22.42 3.54 10.42
C GLY A 249 -22.35 2.53 11.57
N GLN A 250 -22.76 1.27 11.34
CA GLN A 250 -22.74 0.21 12.33
C GLN A 250 -21.32 -0.31 12.54
N GLU A 251 -21.00 -0.69 13.77
CA GLU A 251 -19.71 -1.31 14.08
C GLU A 251 -19.63 -2.69 13.44
N MET A 252 -18.49 -2.95 12.78
CA MET A 252 -18.19 -4.23 12.18
C MET A 252 -17.00 -4.86 12.90
N ASN A 253 -17.04 -6.17 13.09
CA ASN A 253 -15.86 -6.91 13.51
C ASN A 253 -15.03 -7.38 12.30
N VAL A 254 -13.84 -7.90 12.55
CA VAL A 254 -12.91 -8.35 11.49
C VAL A 254 -13.52 -9.44 10.64
N ALA A 255 -14.34 -10.33 11.23
CA ALA A 255 -15.03 -11.37 10.48
C ALA A 255 -15.99 -10.78 9.45
N GLN A 256 -16.82 -9.82 9.86
CA GLN A 256 -17.78 -9.13 8.99
C GLN A 256 -17.06 -8.37 7.88
N PHE A 257 -15.92 -7.74 8.19
CA PHE A 257 -15.06 -7.09 7.21
C PHE A 257 -14.50 -8.09 6.17
N LEU A 258 -13.95 -9.22 6.61
CA LEU A 258 -13.42 -10.26 5.72
C LEU A 258 -14.53 -10.89 4.84
N MET A 259 -15.72 -11.09 5.38
CA MET A 259 -16.89 -11.55 4.63
C MET A 259 -17.31 -10.55 3.54
N HIS A 260 -17.30 -9.24 3.83
CA HIS A 260 -17.52 -8.20 2.81
C HIS A 260 -16.47 -8.25 1.70
N MET A 261 -15.25 -8.63 2.04
CA MET A 261 -14.14 -8.82 1.10
C MET A 261 -14.20 -10.15 0.34
N GLY A 262 -15.28 -10.92 0.47
CA GLY A 262 -15.51 -12.20 -0.22
C GLY A 262 -14.71 -13.36 0.35
N PHE A 263 -14.12 -13.20 1.53
CA PHE A 263 -13.50 -14.29 2.27
C PHE A 263 -14.55 -14.99 3.12
N ASP A 264 -14.84 -16.24 2.78
CA ASP A 264 -15.66 -17.10 3.61
C ASP A 264 -14.83 -17.61 4.79
N VAL A 265 -15.31 -17.37 6.01
CA VAL A 265 -14.65 -17.78 7.25
C VAL A 265 -14.43 -19.29 7.29
N GLN A 266 -15.32 -20.10 6.70
CA GLN A 266 -15.09 -21.54 6.65
C GLN A 266 -13.90 -21.89 5.76
N THR A 267 -13.82 -21.27 4.59
CA THR A 267 -12.71 -21.44 3.65
C THR A 267 -11.37 -20.98 4.26
N VAL A 268 -11.35 -19.85 4.97
CA VAL A 268 -10.14 -19.34 5.64
C VAL A 268 -9.73 -20.24 6.81
N ALA A 269 -10.69 -20.72 7.61
CA ALA A 269 -10.43 -21.65 8.72
C ALA A 269 -9.80 -22.95 8.23
N GLN A 270 -10.33 -23.51 7.13
CA GLN A 270 -9.80 -24.73 6.53
C GLN A 270 -8.37 -24.57 6.00
N GLN A 271 -8.04 -23.40 5.41
CA GLN A 271 -6.69 -23.11 4.94
C GLN A 271 -5.67 -22.90 6.07
N GLN A 272 -6.13 -22.40 7.23
CA GLN A 272 -5.31 -22.16 8.42
C GLN A 272 -5.27 -23.38 9.37
N GLY A 273 -5.98 -24.47 9.07
CA GLY A 273 -6.08 -25.63 9.95
C GLY A 273 -6.80 -25.34 11.27
N LEU A 274 -7.73 -24.37 11.26
CA LEU A 274 -8.50 -23.94 12.42
C LEU A 274 -9.97 -24.38 12.29
N GLU A 275 -10.62 -24.61 13.43
CA GLU A 275 -12.07 -24.78 13.48
C GLU A 275 -12.78 -23.47 13.11
N PRO A 276 -13.79 -23.45 12.21
CA PRO A 276 -14.48 -22.23 11.80
C PRO A 276 -15.08 -21.44 12.96
N SER A 277 -15.61 -22.12 13.97
CA SER A 277 -16.17 -21.50 15.18
C SER A 277 -15.09 -20.84 16.04
N LYS A 278 -13.88 -21.42 16.07
CA LYS A 278 -12.71 -20.86 16.76
C LYS A 278 -12.17 -19.65 16.02
N LEU A 279 -12.04 -19.72 14.70
CA LEU A 279 -11.65 -18.58 13.87
C LEU A 279 -12.69 -17.46 13.95
N LEU A 280 -13.98 -17.77 13.85
CA LEU A 280 -15.06 -16.80 13.99
C LEU A 280 -15.07 -16.17 15.39
N GLY A 281 -14.83 -16.97 16.43
CA GLY A 281 -14.61 -16.50 17.80
C GLY A 281 -13.48 -15.48 17.84
N MET A 282 -12.28 -15.85 17.40
CA MET A 282 -11.10 -14.96 17.34
C MET A 282 -11.33 -13.70 16.49
N LEU A 283 -12.14 -13.77 15.45
CA LEU A 283 -12.44 -12.62 14.59
C LEU A 283 -13.61 -11.75 15.11
N SER A 284 -14.38 -12.23 16.09
CA SER A 284 -15.58 -11.57 16.64
C SER A 284 -15.42 -11.11 18.09
N SER A 285 -14.53 -11.72 18.88
CA SER A 285 -14.46 -11.59 20.34
C SER A 285 -13.60 -10.46 20.87
N GLY A 286 -12.76 -9.82 20.06
CA GLY A 286 -11.81 -8.86 20.64
C GLY A 286 -10.73 -9.50 21.56
N SER A 287 -10.76 -10.83 21.77
CA SER A 287 -9.96 -11.62 22.73
C SER A 287 -9.27 -12.84 22.14
#